data_AF-A0A3C0W9G5-F1
#
_entry.id   AF-A0A3C0W9G5-F1
#
_cell.length_a   1.000
_cell.length_b   1.000
_cell.length_c   1.000
_cell.angle_alpha   90.00
_cell.angle_beta   90.00
_cell.angle_gamma   90.00
#
_symmetry.space_group_name_H-M   'P 1'
#
loop_
_entity.id
_entity.type
_entity.pdbx_description
1 polymer ?
#
loop_
_entity_poly.entity_id
_entity_poly.type
_entity_poly.pdbx_seq_one_letter_code
_entity_poly.pdbx_strand_id
1 'polypeptide(L)'
;KDPQGADLVLDAACYAEMHALADALKSDFLHGYVRLLTDAANLRTVVRAARCGGDTVLLAKALLPGGSVSAHTLQTAEPAKLAEIFCAGPLSRAAELGAAAATPAGGSLTAFEKACDDAVTAYLAAARRVPFGEQTVVGYLYAVEQEIIAVRTVFAGRQAGLDAEVIGSRLRNSYV
;
A
#
# COMPACT_ATOMS: atom_id res chain seq x y z
N LYS A 1 24.53 9.50 -11.86
CA LYS A 1 23.80 9.60 -10.57
C LYS A 1 22.78 8.47 -10.57
N ASP A 2 22.60 7.80 -9.43
CA ASP A 2 21.67 6.68 -9.26
C ASP A 2 20.28 7.23 -8.86
N PRO A 3 19.31 7.37 -9.79
CA PRO A 3 18.00 7.94 -9.49
C PRO A 3 17.19 7.04 -8.56
N GLN A 4 17.31 5.71 -8.70
CA GLN A 4 16.58 4.75 -7.87
C GLN A 4 17.05 4.82 -6.42
N GLY A 5 18.35 4.96 -6.19
CA GLY A 5 18.89 5.17 -4.85
C GLY A 5 18.39 6.47 -4.19
N ALA A 6 18.16 7.53 -4.97
CA ALA A 6 17.62 8.79 -4.44
C ALA A 6 16.15 8.64 -4.00
N ASP A 7 15.33 7.96 -4.80
CA ASP A 7 13.92 7.71 -4.49
C ASP A 7 13.78 6.91 -3.18
N LEU A 8 14.57 5.84 -3.01
CA LEU A 8 14.54 5.03 -1.78
C LEU A 8 14.88 5.85 -0.52
N VAL A 9 15.84 6.78 -0.62
CA VAL A 9 16.21 7.65 0.50
C VAL A 9 15.10 8.64 0.82
N LEU A 10 14.44 9.20 -0.19
CA LEU A 10 13.32 10.13 -0.01
C LEU A 10 12.11 9.42 0.61
N ASP A 11 11.77 8.23 0.13
CA ASP A 11 10.68 7.43 0.69
C ASP A 11 10.96 7.10 2.16
N ALA A 12 12.16 6.64 2.49
CA ALA A 12 12.55 6.34 3.86
C ALA A 12 12.46 7.56 4.78
N ALA A 13 12.91 8.73 4.31
CA ALA A 13 12.82 9.98 5.07
C ALA A 13 11.36 10.42 5.27
N CYS A 14 10.54 10.34 4.23
CA CYS A 14 9.12 10.70 4.27
C CYS A 14 8.37 9.86 5.30
N TYR A 15 8.51 8.53 5.25
CA TYR A 15 7.83 7.65 6.20
C TYR A 15 8.36 7.82 7.63
N ALA A 16 9.67 8.05 7.82
CA ALA A 16 10.23 8.34 9.13
C ALA A 16 9.64 9.62 9.73
N GLU A 17 9.47 10.67 8.93
CA GLU A 17 8.84 11.92 9.35
C GLU A 17 7.36 11.73 9.67
N MET A 18 6.62 10.95 8.86
CA MET A 18 5.22 10.61 9.14
C MET A 18 5.05 9.88 10.47
N HIS A 19 5.94 8.92 10.79
CA HIS A 19 5.94 8.23 12.08
C HIS A 19 6.24 9.20 13.23
N ALA A 20 7.28 10.03 13.09
CA ALA A 20 7.65 11.01 14.11
C ALA A 20 6.55 12.05 14.37
N LEU A 21 5.84 12.50 13.33
CA LEU A 21 4.70 13.41 13.47
C LEU A 21 3.51 12.71 14.15
N ALA A 22 3.25 11.45 13.83
CA ALA A 22 2.23 10.67 14.55
C ALA A 22 2.56 10.58 16.06
N ASP A 23 3.83 10.29 16.40
CA ASP A 23 4.31 10.24 17.80
C ASP A 23 4.14 11.59 18.50
N ALA A 24 4.54 12.69 17.83
CA ALA A 24 4.47 14.03 18.38
C ALA A 24 3.02 14.47 18.65
N LEU A 25 2.10 14.10 17.75
CA LEU A 25 0.67 14.41 17.85
C LEU A 25 -0.08 13.46 18.79
N LYS A 26 0.54 12.34 19.19
CA LYS A 26 -0.04 11.31 20.08
C LYS A 26 -1.41 10.82 19.59
N SER A 27 -1.55 10.68 18.28
CA SER A 27 -2.80 10.24 17.65
C SER A 27 -2.73 8.75 17.31
N ASP A 28 -3.51 7.94 18.00
CA ASP A 28 -3.65 6.50 17.71
C ASP A 28 -4.13 6.25 16.27
N PHE A 29 -4.93 7.17 15.73
CA PHE A 29 -5.38 7.13 14.35
C PHE A 29 -4.21 7.36 13.38
N LEU A 30 -3.39 8.39 13.60
CA LEU A 30 -2.24 8.63 12.72
C LEU A 30 -1.21 7.50 12.84
N HIS A 31 -0.98 6.96 14.04
CA HIS A 31 -0.13 5.78 14.21
C HIS A 31 -0.63 4.58 13.42
N GLY A 32 -1.91 4.25 13.54
CA GLY A 32 -2.51 3.15 12.80
C GLY A 32 -2.45 3.37 11.29
N TYR A 33 -2.67 4.61 10.84
CA TYR A 33 -2.62 4.99 9.44
C TYR A 33 -1.22 4.85 8.83
N VAL A 34 -0.21 5.47 9.45
CA VAL A 34 1.18 5.45 8.93
C VAL A 34 1.74 4.02 8.98
N ARG A 35 1.43 3.25 10.04
CA ARG A 35 1.81 1.83 10.12
C ARG A 35 1.20 1.01 8.98
N LEU A 36 -0.08 1.20 8.69
CA LEU A 36 -0.76 0.50 7.58
C LEU A 36 -0.17 0.91 6.21
N LEU A 37 0.10 2.19 6.00
CA LEU A 37 0.77 2.67 4.79
C LEU A 37 2.16 2.04 4.62
N THR A 38 2.91 1.91 5.71
CA THR A 38 4.24 1.29 5.73
C THR A 38 4.14 -0.19 5.36
N ASP A 39 3.22 -0.92 5.99
CA ASP A 39 3.00 -2.35 5.69
C ASP A 39 2.57 -2.56 4.24
N ALA A 40 1.67 -1.73 3.73
CA ALA A 40 1.20 -1.82 2.35
C ALA A 40 2.31 -1.49 1.35
N ALA A 41 3.17 -0.50 1.64
CA ALA A 41 4.33 -0.17 0.82
C ALA A 41 5.33 -1.34 0.80
N ASN A 42 5.70 -1.85 1.98
CA ASN A 42 6.62 -2.98 2.10
C ASN A 42 6.09 -4.24 1.41
N LEU A 43 4.80 -4.56 1.58
CA LEU A 43 4.19 -5.71 0.93
C LEU A 43 4.26 -5.58 -0.60
N ARG A 44 3.99 -4.39 -1.17
CA ARG A 44 4.16 -4.15 -2.60
C ARG A 44 5.61 -4.32 -3.04
N THR A 45 6.56 -3.81 -2.26
CA THR A 45 8.00 -3.93 -2.53
C THR A 45 8.44 -5.40 -2.57
N VAL A 46 8.05 -6.21 -1.57
CA VAL A 46 8.40 -7.64 -1.51
C VAL A 46 7.80 -8.41 -2.69
N VAL A 47 6.51 -8.24 -2.98
CA VAL A 47 5.83 -8.97 -4.06
C VAL A 47 6.44 -8.62 -5.42
N ARG A 48 6.73 -7.35 -5.67
CA ARG A 48 7.38 -6.91 -6.93
C ARG A 48 8.82 -7.42 -7.03
N ALA A 49 9.59 -7.34 -5.95
CA ALA A 49 10.96 -7.87 -5.92
C ALA A 49 10.97 -9.37 -6.20
N ALA A 50 10.08 -10.15 -5.58
CA ALA A 50 9.93 -11.57 -5.85
C ALA A 50 9.58 -11.87 -7.32
N ARG A 51 8.63 -11.12 -7.89
CA ARG A 51 8.18 -11.34 -9.27
C ARG A 51 9.25 -10.99 -10.31
N CYS A 52 10.06 -9.95 -10.05
CA CYS A 52 11.09 -9.48 -10.97
C CYS A 52 12.46 -10.16 -10.76
N GLY A 53 12.59 -11.09 -9.80
CA GLY A 53 13.88 -11.70 -9.45
C GLY A 53 14.87 -10.69 -8.87
N GLY A 54 14.37 -9.72 -8.10
CA GLY A 54 15.13 -8.57 -7.61
C GLY A 54 16.30 -8.91 -6.67
N ASP A 55 17.25 -7.98 -6.60
CA ASP A 55 18.42 -8.06 -5.72
C ASP A 55 18.01 -7.95 -4.24
N THR A 56 18.45 -8.91 -3.43
CA THR A 56 18.17 -8.97 -1.99
C THR A 56 18.79 -7.78 -1.24
N VAL A 57 19.88 -7.21 -1.73
CA VAL A 57 20.52 -6.01 -1.17
C VAL A 57 19.65 -4.78 -1.44
N LEU A 58 19.09 -4.68 -2.64
CA LEU A 58 18.18 -3.60 -3.00
C LEU A 58 16.86 -3.70 -2.23
N LEU A 59 16.32 -4.91 -2.07
CA LEU A 59 15.14 -5.15 -1.25
C LEU A 59 15.35 -4.69 0.19
N ALA A 60 16.49 -5.03 0.80
CA ALA A 60 16.82 -4.60 2.16
C ALA A 60 16.83 -3.08 2.33
N LYS A 61 17.31 -2.34 1.31
CA LYS A 61 17.32 -0.87 1.30
C LYS A 61 15.94 -0.27 1.04
N ALA A 62 15.05 -0.99 0.37
CA ALA A 62 13.73 -0.51 -0.01
C ALA A 62 12.65 -0.77 1.05
N LEU A 63 12.94 -1.60 2.06
CA LEU A 63 12.00 -1.88 3.15
C LEU A 63 12.03 -0.76 4.19
N LEU A 64 10.83 -0.29 4.54
CA LEU A 64 10.59 0.81 5.47
C LEU A 64 10.37 0.27 6.89
N PRO A 65 10.93 0.92 7.93
CA PRO A 65 10.65 0.57 9.32
C PRO A 65 9.29 1.11 9.80
N GLY A 66 8.80 0.63 10.95
CA GLY A 66 7.57 1.15 11.58
C GLY A 66 6.25 0.49 11.15
N GLY A 67 6.32 -0.56 10.32
CA GLY A 67 5.20 -1.44 10.00
C GLY A 67 4.80 -2.34 11.17
N SER A 68 3.67 -3.04 11.05
CA SER A 68 3.30 -4.11 11.97
C SER A 68 4.17 -5.36 11.81
N VAL A 69 4.73 -5.57 10.62
CA VAL A 69 5.69 -6.63 10.33
C VAL A 69 7.08 -6.03 10.18
N SER A 70 8.06 -6.61 10.86
CA SER A 70 9.43 -6.11 10.80
C SER A 70 10.03 -6.24 9.39
N ALA A 71 10.83 -5.26 8.98
CA ALA A 71 11.54 -5.30 7.70
C ALA A 71 12.41 -6.57 7.56
N HIS A 72 13.06 -7.01 8.65
CA HIS A 72 13.84 -8.25 8.65
C HIS A 72 12.98 -9.50 8.35
N THR A 73 11.78 -9.59 8.95
CA THR A 73 10.83 -10.68 8.67
C THR A 73 10.44 -10.67 7.19
N LEU A 74 10.15 -9.50 6.63
CA LEU A 74 9.76 -9.37 5.22
C LEU A 74 10.89 -9.65 4.24
N GLN A 75 12.13 -9.28 4.60
CA GLN A 75 13.32 -9.54 3.79
C GLN A 75 13.62 -11.03 3.66
N THR A 76 13.39 -11.79 4.74
CA THR A 76 13.71 -13.22 4.82
C THR A 76 12.53 -14.14 4.49
N ALA A 77 11.33 -13.57 4.37
CA ALA A 77 10.13 -14.32 4.07
C ALA A 77 10.13 -14.88 2.65
N GLU A 78 9.76 -16.14 2.52
CA GLU A 78 9.35 -16.69 1.23
C GLU A 78 8.02 -16.05 0.80
N PRO A 79 7.83 -15.69 -0.48
CA PRO A 79 6.59 -15.06 -0.94
C PRO A 79 5.32 -15.86 -0.63
N ALA A 80 5.41 -17.20 -0.59
CA ALA A 80 4.31 -18.08 -0.23
C ALA A 80 3.81 -17.89 1.22
N LYS A 81 4.66 -17.42 2.13
CA LYS A 81 4.35 -17.21 3.55
C LYS A 81 3.76 -15.84 3.85
N LEU A 82 3.65 -14.94 2.86
CA LEU A 82 3.11 -13.59 3.06
C LEU A 82 1.67 -13.62 3.60
N ALA A 83 0.85 -14.56 3.12
CA ALA A 83 -0.52 -14.71 3.60
C ALA A 83 -0.58 -15.06 5.10
N GLU A 84 0.33 -15.91 5.58
CA GLU A 84 0.44 -16.28 7.00
C GLU A 84 0.93 -15.10 7.84
N ILE A 85 1.93 -14.37 7.35
CA ILE A 85 2.53 -13.22 8.03
C ILE A 85 1.48 -12.12 8.28
N PHE A 86 0.61 -11.85 7.32
CA PHE A 86 -0.40 -10.78 7.40
C PHE A 86 -1.82 -11.29 7.76
N CYS A 87 -1.98 -12.56 8.15
CA CYS A 87 -3.30 -13.19 8.30
C CYS A 87 -4.24 -12.46 9.27
N ALA A 88 -3.71 -11.91 10.36
CA ALA A 88 -4.48 -11.24 11.40
C ALA A 88 -4.70 -9.74 11.13
N GLY A 89 -4.11 -9.20 10.06
CA GLY A 89 -4.09 -7.77 9.77
C GLY A 89 -5.08 -7.33 8.69
N PRO A 90 -5.26 -6.01 8.52
CA PRO A 90 -6.10 -5.44 7.45
C PRO A 90 -5.61 -5.77 6.03
N LEU A 91 -4.35 -6.19 5.88
CA LEU A 91 -3.75 -6.58 4.61
C LEU A 91 -3.83 -8.09 4.34
N SER A 92 -4.58 -8.88 5.12
CA SER A 92 -4.68 -10.34 4.94
C SER A 92 -5.05 -10.72 3.50
N ARG A 93 -6.11 -10.11 2.96
CA ARG A 93 -6.54 -10.33 1.57
C ARG A 93 -5.50 -9.91 0.54
N ALA A 94 -4.83 -8.78 0.77
CA ALA A 94 -3.78 -8.31 -0.10
C ALA A 94 -2.58 -9.28 -0.09
N ALA A 95 -2.22 -9.81 1.08
CA ALA A 95 -1.12 -10.75 1.20
C ALA A 95 -1.40 -12.11 0.54
N GLU A 96 -2.65 -12.60 0.59
CA GLU A 96 -3.07 -13.78 -0.19
C GLU A 96 -2.88 -13.57 -1.69
N LEU A 97 -3.37 -12.44 -2.22
CA LEU A 97 -3.22 -12.09 -3.62
C LEU A 97 -1.75 -11.85 -3.99
N GLY A 98 -0.99 -11.24 -3.09
CA GLY A 98 0.44 -10.97 -3.22
C GLY A 98 1.28 -12.24 -3.30
N ALA A 99 1.00 -13.23 -2.46
CA ALA A 99 1.65 -14.54 -2.50
C ALA A 99 1.46 -15.22 -3.87
N ALA A 100 0.24 -15.16 -4.43
CA ALA A 100 -0.02 -15.67 -5.77
C ALA A 100 0.65 -14.81 -6.86
N ALA A 101 0.64 -13.49 -6.74
CA ALA A 101 1.16 -12.54 -7.73
C ALA A 101 2.70 -12.43 -7.75
N ALA A 102 3.38 -12.95 -6.73
CA ALA A 102 4.84 -12.95 -6.59
C ALA A 102 5.57 -13.83 -7.61
N THR A 103 4.85 -14.67 -8.37
CA THR A 103 5.43 -15.45 -9.48
C THR A 103 5.10 -14.81 -10.83
N PRO A 104 6.00 -14.84 -11.84
CA PRO A 104 5.75 -14.21 -13.14
C PRO A 104 4.47 -14.67 -13.85
N ALA A 105 4.17 -15.97 -13.77
CA ALA A 105 2.97 -16.61 -14.31
C ALA A 105 1.81 -16.71 -13.30
N GLY A 106 1.95 -16.05 -12.15
CA GLY A 106 1.00 -16.12 -11.05
C GLY A 106 -0.15 -15.13 -11.17
N GLY A 107 -0.67 -14.73 -10.01
CA GLY A 107 -1.80 -13.82 -9.88
C GLY A 107 -1.60 -12.43 -10.50
N SER A 108 -2.72 -11.70 -10.58
CA SER A 108 -2.74 -10.32 -11.09
C SER A 108 -2.13 -9.34 -10.09
N LEU A 109 -1.05 -8.64 -10.50
CA LEU A 109 -0.49 -7.53 -9.71
C LEU A 109 -1.51 -6.41 -9.50
N THR A 110 -2.35 -6.13 -10.50
CA THR A 110 -3.37 -5.09 -10.37
C THR A 110 -4.40 -5.43 -9.30
N ALA A 111 -4.83 -6.69 -9.22
CA ALA A 111 -5.76 -7.12 -8.17
C ALA A 111 -5.13 -7.07 -6.77
N PHE A 112 -3.85 -7.46 -6.67
CA PHE A 112 -3.06 -7.34 -5.44
C PHE A 112 -2.91 -5.88 -4.98
N GLU A 113 -2.46 -4.99 -5.88
CA GLU A 113 -2.26 -3.58 -5.57
C GLU A 113 -3.56 -2.89 -5.17
N LYS A 114 -4.65 -3.21 -5.88
CA LYS A 114 -5.99 -2.77 -5.52
C LYS A 114 -6.36 -3.22 -4.10
N ALA A 115 -6.11 -4.47 -3.73
CA ALA A 115 -6.42 -4.96 -2.39
C ALA A 115 -5.59 -4.25 -1.29
N CYS A 116 -4.34 -3.89 -1.56
CA CYS A 116 -3.55 -3.04 -0.66
C CYS A 116 -4.19 -1.65 -0.49
N ASP A 117 -4.67 -1.04 -1.58
CA ASP A 117 -5.33 0.26 -1.53
C ASP A 117 -6.68 0.18 -0.80
N ASP A 118 -7.48 -0.85 -1.08
CA ASP A 118 -8.78 -1.07 -0.45
C ASP A 118 -8.67 -1.27 1.08
N ALA A 119 -7.57 -1.87 1.56
CA ALA A 119 -7.30 -1.98 2.99
C ALA A 119 -7.09 -0.60 3.66
N VAL A 120 -6.40 0.32 2.97
CA VAL A 120 -6.23 1.71 3.43
C VAL A 120 -7.56 2.45 3.39
N THR A 121 -8.34 2.29 2.32
CA THR A 121 -9.71 2.84 2.23
C THR A 121 -10.55 2.39 3.41
N ALA A 122 -10.53 1.10 3.74
CA ALA A 122 -11.32 0.54 4.84
C ALA A 122 -10.91 1.13 6.20
N TYR A 123 -9.62 1.32 6.44
CA TYR A 123 -9.11 1.97 7.66
C TYR A 123 -9.66 3.40 7.81
N LEU A 124 -9.54 4.20 6.76
CA LEU A 124 -10.01 5.59 6.77
C LEU A 124 -11.54 5.68 6.81
N ALA A 125 -12.25 4.76 6.16
CA ALA A 125 -13.71 4.72 6.18
C ALA A 125 -14.25 4.40 7.58
N ALA A 126 -13.58 3.51 8.33
CA ALA A 126 -13.93 3.22 9.72
C ALA A 126 -13.79 4.44 10.64
N ALA A 127 -12.82 5.32 10.34
CA ALA A 127 -12.54 6.53 11.09
C ALA A 127 -13.58 7.66 10.89
N ARG A 128 -14.45 7.56 9.86
CA ARG A 128 -15.57 8.51 9.62
C ARG A 128 -16.54 8.62 10.79
N ARG A 129 -16.54 7.65 11.72
CA ARG A 129 -17.38 7.67 12.93
C ARG A 129 -16.94 8.70 13.97
N VAL A 130 -15.77 9.32 13.80
CA VAL A 130 -15.24 10.37 14.68
C VAL A 130 -15.45 11.74 14.01
N PRO A 131 -16.53 12.47 14.35
CA PRO A 131 -16.90 13.69 13.64
C PRO A 131 -16.01 14.91 13.97
N PHE A 132 -15.29 14.87 15.10
CA PHE A 132 -14.41 15.95 15.55
C PHE A 132 -13.02 15.38 15.77
N GLY A 133 -12.10 15.72 14.87
CA GLY A 133 -10.71 15.28 14.94
C GLY A 133 -10.03 15.25 13.57
N GLU A 134 -8.75 14.88 13.60
CA GLU A 134 -7.88 14.74 12.43
C GLU A 134 -8.41 13.73 11.40
N GLN A 135 -9.23 12.77 11.84
CA GLN A 135 -9.85 11.73 11.01
C GLN A 135 -10.67 12.35 9.87
N THR A 136 -11.42 13.41 10.15
CA THR A 136 -12.27 14.06 9.15
C THR A 136 -11.44 14.77 8.08
N VAL A 137 -10.36 15.45 8.50
CA VAL A 137 -9.49 16.20 7.56
C VAL A 137 -8.70 15.23 6.68
N VAL A 138 -8.09 14.20 7.28
CA VAL A 138 -7.35 13.16 6.55
C VAL A 138 -8.29 12.38 5.63
N GLY A 139 -9.49 12.05 6.10
CA GLY A 139 -10.52 11.37 5.31
C GLY A 139 -10.94 12.18 4.09
N TYR A 140 -11.17 13.49 4.25
CA TYR A 140 -11.49 14.37 3.14
C TYR A 140 -10.36 14.45 2.11
N LEU A 141 -9.11 14.66 2.56
CA LEU A 141 -7.96 14.71 1.66
C LEU A 141 -7.84 13.41 0.85
N TYR A 142 -7.96 12.26 1.54
CA TYR A 142 -7.92 10.96 0.90
C TYR A 142 -9.06 10.77 -0.12
N ALA A 143 -10.28 11.21 0.19
CA ALA A 143 -11.41 11.15 -0.73
C ALA A 143 -11.11 11.87 -2.05
N VAL A 144 -10.60 13.11 -1.94
CA VAL A 144 -10.25 13.94 -3.10
C VAL A 144 -9.14 13.28 -3.93
N GLU A 145 -8.11 12.72 -3.29
CA GLU A 145 -7.05 11.99 -3.98
C GLU A 145 -7.58 10.75 -4.72
N GLN A 146 -8.45 9.97 -4.09
CA GLN A 146 -9.07 8.80 -4.72
C GLN A 146 -9.95 9.17 -5.91
N GLU A 147 -10.72 10.25 -5.82
CA GLU A 147 -11.51 10.74 -6.95
C GLU A 147 -10.62 11.14 -8.14
N ILE A 148 -9.52 11.86 -7.89
CA ILE A 148 -8.55 12.22 -8.93
C ILE A 148 -7.95 10.96 -9.57
N ILE A 149 -7.59 9.96 -8.77
CA ILE A 149 -7.06 8.68 -9.26
C ILE A 149 -8.10 7.92 -10.10
N ALA A 150 -9.36 7.88 -9.64
CA ALA A 150 -10.45 7.22 -10.35
C ALA A 150 -10.70 7.88 -11.71
N VAL A 151 -10.77 9.22 -11.74
CA VAL A 151 -10.89 10.00 -12.99
C VAL A 151 -9.73 9.69 -13.93
N ARG A 152 -8.47 9.74 -13.45
CA ARG A 152 -7.29 9.40 -14.25
C ARG A 152 -7.33 7.97 -14.79
N THR A 153 -7.78 7.01 -13.98
CA THR A 153 -7.92 5.61 -14.37
C THR A 153 -8.93 5.45 -15.50
N VAL A 154 -10.07 6.13 -15.42
CA VAL A 154 -11.08 6.14 -16.50
C VAL A 154 -10.52 6.78 -17.76
N PHE A 155 -9.88 7.95 -17.67
CA PHE A 155 -9.30 8.63 -18.82
C PHE A 155 -8.22 7.79 -19.51
N ALA A 156 -7.26 7.26 -18.74
CA ALA A 156 -6.19 6.41 -19.29
C ALA A 156 -6.75 5.13 -19.91
N GLY A 157 -7.74 4.49 -19.27
CA GLY A 157 -8.39 3.30 -19.80
C GLY A 157 -9.14 3.56 -21.11
N ARG A 158 -9.87 4.68 -21.20
CA ARG A 158 -10.57 5.09 -22.43
C ARG A 158 -9.59 5.43 -23.55
N GLN A 159 -8.50 6.13 -23.24
CA GLN A 159 -7.44 6.45 -24.21
C GLN A 159 -6.75 5.19 -24.73
N ALA A 160 -6.60 4.17 -23.89
CA ALA A 160 -6.05 2.86 -24.27
C ALA A 160 -7.06 1.94 -24.99
N GLY A 161 -8.31 2.39 -25.22
CA GLY A 161 -9.34 1.61 -25.90
C GLY A 161 -9.88 0.43 -25.09
N LEU A 162 -9.77 0.47 -23.75
CA LEU A 162 -10.31 -0.58 -22.89
C LEU A 162 -11.83 -0.48 -22.75
N ASP A 163 -12.50 -1.63 -22.66
CA ASP A 163 -13.93 -1.70 -22.39
C ASP A 163 -14.28 -1.26 -20.97
N ALA A 164 -15.52 -0.79 -20.79
CA ALA A 164 -16.00 -0.23 -19.53
C ALA A 164 -15.89 -1.20 -18.35
N GLU A 165 -16.11 -2.50 -18.57
CA GLU A 165 -16.00 -3.54 -17.54
C GLU A 165 -14.55 -3.68 -17.04
N VAL A 166 -13.58 -3.67 -17.96
CA VAL A 166 -12.15 -3.73 -17.62
C VAL A 166 -11.74 -2.48 -16.87
N ILE A 167 -12.19 -1.30 -17.28
CA ILE A 167 -11.93 -0.04 -16.56
C ILE A 167 -12.52 -0.11 -15.16
N GLY A 168 -13.78 -0.56 -15.02
CA GLY A 168 -14.47 -0.72 -13.74
C GLY A 168 -13.73 -1.65 -12.78
N SER A 169 -13.16 -2.75 -13.28
CA SER A 169 -12.38 -3.70 -12.46
C SER A 169 -11.12 -3.07 -11.83
N ARG A 170 -10.55 -2.02 -12.47
CA ARG A 170 -9.36 -1.29 -12.01
C ARG A 170 -9.69 -0.16 -11.05
N LEU A 171 -10.96 0.21 -10.90
CA LEU A 171 -11.39 1.18 -9.90
C LEU A 171 -11.26 0.56 -8.51
N ARG A 172 -10.69 1.35 -7.60
CA ARG A 172 -10.59 1.07 -6.16
C ARG A 172 -11.94 1.26 -5.50
N ASN A 173 -12.11 0.71 -4.29
CA ASN A 173 -13.32 0.98 -3.51
C ASN A 173 -13.47 2.49 -3.28
N SER A 174 -14.68 3.00 -3.49
CA SER A 174 -15.02 4.37 -3.14
C SER A 174 -14.82 4.59 -1.65
N TYR A 175 -14.17 5.70 -1.30
CA TYR A 175 -14.10 6.16 0.09
C TYR A 175 -15.46 6.68 0.59
N VAL A 176 -16.24 7.28 -0.33
CA VAL A 176 -17.56 7.87 -0.09
C VAL A 176 -18.63 6.80 0.00
#